data_AF-A0A928TPD4-F1
#
_entry.id   AF-A0A928TPD4-F1
#
_cell.length_a   1.000
_cell.length_b   1.000
_cell.length_c   1.000
_cell.angle_alpha   90.00
_cell.angle_beta   90.00
_cell.angle_gamma   90.00
#
_symmetry.space_group_name_H-M   'P 1'
#
loop_
_entity.id
_entity.type
_entity.pdbx_description
1 polymer ?
#
loop_
_entity_poly.entity_id
_entity_poly.type
_entity_poly.pdbx_seq_one_letter_code
_entity_poly.pdbx_strand_id
1 'polypeptide(L)'
;MRNRIAGALMVVGLCALPLSAAAEPAWVAASNANTELVLEVEGRFDPEQMSAFGMSQFDGLVADVAPGRNERLVVALESLQGTLKQRLAVTTDGNVRQDLEILLASVARDITGARLATKYYRTCVDVPKAVFSGVQGLLNDQVAPERRGKVVELLQRHAGQYPNTWPTTELRRESFRQSGGNGRQGPFRTGVDESLANAPIYLQGIRAAGLPDSATEELRELVRLRARLTQDFGDRVRQLHRLVDLGFPEFTRYVKGLDSELASAILHDYPTAQAFRGVSVKRLAALRYDGRHLVGLDLARTLIDAARRSVGQHHSAAYRVQVRYACQDLDLLRRRLRELDHDIDGKLREHDVGRLLTTIDGIGPHTAACVIAHAGDPARFRSAAAFAAYVGVVPGLKHSGKHTPARAALTPLGNAQLRAALWMPTLTAVRRNPWLRAHYEQLRARGKLPKVALVACLHKLLLAIYSVAKHRRPFVPNLTAPDTR
;
A
#
# COMPACT_ATOMS: atom_id res chain seq x y z
N MET A 1 -1.51 73.86 13.14
CA MET A 1 -0.96 72.59 13.64
C MET A 1 -0.89 71.64 12.43
N ARG A 2 0.26 71.50 11.73
CA ARG A 2 1.33 70.51 11.97
C ARG A 2 0.77 69.08 12.10
N ASN A 3 1.22 68.04 11.40
CA ASN A 3 2.22 67.84 10.36
C ASN A 3 2.05 66.37 9.86
N ARG A 4 2.68 66.04 8.73
CA ARG A 4 2.81 64.72 8.06
C ARG A 4 3.19 63.55 9.00
N ILE A 5 2.96 62.29 8.59
CA ILE A 5 3.99 61.22 8.38
C ILE A 5 3.39 59.84 8.05
N ALA A 6 4.02 59.22 7.06
CA ALA A 6 4.05 57.85 6.55
C ALA A 6 3.39 56.70 7.34
N GLY A 7 2.61 55.88 6.62
CA GLY A 7 2.35 54.49 6.96
C GLY A 7 3.55 53.61 6.58
N ALA A 8 4.31 53.19 7.59
CA ALA A 8 5.33 52.16 7.44
C ALA A 8 4.66 50.77 7.50
N LEU A 9 4.73 50.04 6.38
CA LEU A 9 4.36 48.63 6.30
C LEU A 9 5.46 47.82 7.03
N MET A 10 5.28 47.53 8.32
CA MET A 10 6.20 46.64 9.04
C MET A 10 5.82 45.19 8.74
N VAL A 11 6.60 44.56 7.87
CA VAL A 11 6.60 43.11 7.64
C VAL A 11 7.06 42.45 8.95
N VAL A 12 6.12 41.92 9.74
CA VAL A 12 6.45 41.00 10.82
C VAL A 12 6.73 39.65 10.17
N GLY A 13 8.00 39.27 10.14
CA GLY A 13 8.44 37.96 9.71
C GLY A 13 7.79 36.87 10.55
N LEU A 14 7.08 35.95 9.90
CA LEU A 14 6.70 34.67 10.50
C LEU A 14 7.99 33.88 10.75
N CYS A 15 8.56 34.02 11.94
CA CYS A 15 9.42 32.99 12.51
C CYS A 15 8.54 31.77 12.76
N ALA A 16 8.75 30.71 11.98
CA ALA A 16 8.24 29.38 12.29
C ALA A 16 8.93 28.89 13.57
N LEU A 17 8.32 29.17 14.72
CA LEU A 17 8.68 28.49 15.96
C LEU A 17 8.22 27.03 15.84
N PRO A 18 9.05 26.05 16.21
CA PRO A 18 8.59 24.68 16.35
C PRO A 18 7.47 24.67 17.39
N LEU A 19 6.33 24.07 17.04
CA LEU A 19 5.31 23.71 18.03
C LEU A 19 5.96 22.76 19.04
N SER A 20 6.45 23.31 20.16
CA SER A 20 6.70 22.50 21.34
C SER A 20 5.36 21.93 21.75
N ALA A 21 5.23 20.60 21.76
CA ALA A 21 4.13 19.95 22.45
C ALA A 21 4.12 20.49 23.88
N ALA A 22 3.00 21.06 24.32
CA ALA A 22 2.84 21.46 25.72
C ALA A 22 3.01 20.22 26.60
N ALA A 23 3.71 20.35 27.73
CA ALA A 23 3.86 19.26 28.68
C ALA A 23 2.47 18.76 29.11
N GLU A 24 2.24 17.44 29.06
CA GLU A 24 0.96 16.85 29.47
C GLU A 24 0.64 17.28 30.92
N PRO A 25 -0.62 17.66 31.21
CA PRO A 25 -1.02 17.96 32.58
C PRO A 25 -0.73 16.78 33.52
N ALA A 26 -0.24 17.05 34.72
CA ALA A 26 0.16 16.00 35.67
C ALA A 26 -0.98 15.00 36.00
N TRP A 27 -2.25 15.44 35.96
CA TRP A 27 -3.42 14.58 36.16
C TRP A 27 -3.58 13.53 35.05
N VAL A 28 -3.15 13.84 33.81
CA VAL A 28 -3.20 12.90 32.68
C VAL A 28 -2.26 11.72 32.91
N ALA A 29 -1.02 12.01 33.35
CA ALA A 29 -0.06 10.96 33.69
C ALA A 29 -0.56 10.06 34.83
N ALA A 30 -1.15 10.66 35.87
CA ALA A 30 -1.74 9.91 36.98
C ALA A 30 -2.95 9.06 36.55
N SER A 31 -3.81 9.57 35.66
CA SER A 31 -4.94 8.84 35.09
C SER A 31 -4.47 7.67 34.20
N ASN A 32 -3.48 7.90 33.34
CA ASN A 32 -2.87 6.87 32.50
C ASN A 32 -2.30 5.73 33.35
N ALA A 33 -1.61 6.03 34.46
CA ALA A 33 -1.07 5.04 35.37
C ALA A 33 -2.15 4.22 36.12
N ASN A 34 -3.39 4.70 36.20
CA ASN A 34 -4.52 3.92 36.72
C ASN A 34 -5.12 3.04 35.62
N THR A 35 -5.23 3.57 34.41
CA THR A 35 -5.72 2.84 33.23
C THR A 35 -4.80 1.68 32.87
N GLU A 36 -3.48 1.88 32.99
CA GLU A 36 -2.48 0.85 32.72
C GLU A 36 -2.67 -0.40 33.59
N LEU A 37 -3.07 -0.25 34.86
CA LEU A 37 -3.38 -1.40 35.72
C LEU A 37 -4.54 -2.25 35.19
N VAL A 38 -5.54 -1.62 34.59
CA VAL A 38 -6.69 -2.32 33.98
C VAL A 38 -6.22 -3.10 32.75
N LEU A 39 -5.47 -2.43 31.87
CA LEU A 39 -4.92 -3.03 30.66
C LEU A 39 -3.94 -4.17 30.96
N GLU A 40 -3.16 -4.08 32.03
CA GLU A 40 -2.27 -5.16 32.47
C GLU A 40 -3.05 -6.42 32.90
N VAL A 41 -4.13 -6.24 33.67
CA VAL A 41 -4.97 -7.37 34.08
C VAL A 41 -5.69 -7.97 32.88
N GLU A 42 -6.31 -7.14 32.03
CA GLU A 42 -6.99 -7.61 30.82
C GLU A 42 -6.04 -8.29 29.84
N GLY A 43 -4.86 -7.70 29.62
CA GLY A 43 -3.81 -8.24 28.76
C GLY A 43 -3.23 -9.56 29.24
N ARG A 44 -3.40 -9.92 30.51
CA ARG A 44 -3.05 -11.26 31.01
C ARG A 44 -3.99 -12.35 30.49
N PHE A 45 -5.25 -12.00 30.17
CA PHE A 45 -6.28 -12.92 29.72
C PHE A 45 -6.63 -12.78 28.23
N ASP A 46 -6.35 -11.62 27.62
CA ASP A 46 -6.53 -11.35 26.19
C ASP A 46 -5.36 -10.52 25.60
N PRO A 47 -4.11 -11.04 25.66
CA PRO A 47 -2.93 -10.35 25.13
C PRO A 47 -3.00 -10.06 23.63
N GLU A 48 -3.68 -10.89 22.84
CA GLU A 48 -3.80 -10.70 21.39
C GLU A 48 -4.54 -9.39 21.07
N GLN A 49 -5.55 -9.05 21.88
CA GLN A 49 -6.26 -7.78 21.78
C GLN A 49 -5.36 -6.60 22.16
N MET A 50 -4.58 -6.71 23.23
CA MET A 50 -3.66 -5.64 23.66
C MET A 50 -2.56 -5.37 22.64
N SER A 51 -2.01 -6.44 22.04
CA SER A 51 -1.07 -6.35 20.93
C SER A 51 -1.67 -5.56 19.75
N ALA A 52 -2.93 -5.83 19.40
CA ALA A 52 -3.66 -5.12 18.35
C ALA A 52 -3.93 -3.64 18.69
N PHE A 53 -4.07 -3.28 19.96
CA PHE A 53 -4.12 -1.88 20.43
C PHE A 53 -2.75 -1.19 20.49
N GLY A 54 -1.67 -1.91 20.16
CA GLY A 54 -0.33 -1.35 20.05
C GLY A 54 0.58 -1.61 21.25
N MET A 55 0.12 -2.36 22.24
CA MET A 55 0.90 -2.68 23.45
C MET A 55 1.88 -3.82 23.15
N SER A 56 3.10 -3.43 22.74
CA SER A 56 4.13 -4.36 22.25
C SER A 56 4.56 -5.45 23.24
N GLN A 57 4.40 -5.24 24.54
CA GLN A 57 4.71 -6.22 25.57
C GLN A 57 3.83 -7.48 25.52
N PHE A 58 2.69 -7.41 24.82
CA PHE A 58 1.79 -8.55 24.61
C PHE A 58 1.97 -9.22 23.24
N ASP A 59 2.87 -8.72 22.40
CA ASP A 59 3.10 -9.29 21.08
C ASP A 59 3.59 -10.75 21.18
N GLY A 60 3.00 -11.63 20.37
CA GLY A 60 3.39 -13.04 20.33
C GLY A 60 2.82 -13.90 21.46
N LEU A 61 1.98 -13.35 22.34
CA LEU A 61 1.27 -14.09 23.38
C LEU A 61 -0.14 -14.51 22.92
N VAL A 62 -0.70 -15.55 23.52
CA VAL A 62 -2.00 -16.15 23.16
C VAL A 62 -3.03 -15.89 24.26
N ALA A 63 -4.28 -15.64 23.88
CA ALA A 63 -5.40 -15.51 24.82
C ALA A 63 -5.50 -16.67 25.81
N ASP A 64 -5.79 -16.38 27.09
CA ASP A 64 -6.06 -17.44 28.07
C ASP A 64 -7.37 -18.12 27.70
N VAL A 65 -7.26 -19.38 27.30
CA VAL A 65 -8.37 -20.23 26.89
C VAL A 65 -8.47 -21.50 27.75
N ALA A 66 -7.68 -21.58 28.82
CA ALA A 66 -7.65 -22.74 29.71
C ALA A 66 -8.92 -22.81 30.56
N PRO A 67 -9.31 -24.01 31.03
CA PRO A 67 -10.53 -24.18 31.82
C PRO A 67 -10.52 -23.31 33.08
N GLY A 68 -11.67 -22.79 33.49
CA GLY A 68 -11.76 -21.89 34.65
C GLY A 68 -11.29 -20.45 34.41
N ARG A 69 -11.16 -20.03 33.13
CA ARG A 69 -10.69 -18.68 32.76
C ARG A 69 -11.50 -17.57 33.43
N ASN A 70 -12.82 -17.66 33.40
CA ASN A 70 -13.69 -16.60 33.91
C ASN A 70 -13.59 -16.47 35.44
N GLU A 71 -13.41 -17.57 36.15
CA GLU A 71 -13.21 -17.59 37.59
C GLU A 71 -11.88 -16.95 37.96
N ARG A 72 -10.79 -17.28 37.25
CA ARG A 72 -9.49 -16.62 37.41
C ARG A 72 -9.56 -15.13 37.08
N LEU A 73 -10.30 -14.76 36.02
CA LEU A 73 -10.50 -13.37 35.64
C LEU A 73 -11.25 -12.60 36.73
N VAL A 74 -12.32 -13.18 37.30
CA VAL A 74 -13.06 -12.56 38.41
C VAL A 74 -12.13 -12.30 39.60
N VAL A 75 -11.32 -13.27 40.00
CA VAL A 75 -10.36 -13.10 41.11
C VAL A 75 -9.37 -11.96 40.82
N ALA A 76 -8.82 -11.91 39.60
CA ALA A 76 -7.90 -10.85 39.21
C ALA A 76 -8.56 -9.46 39.20
N LEU A 77 -9.78 -9.36 38.66
CA LEU A 77 -10.54 -8.12 38.60
C LEU A 77 -11.01 -7.66 40.00
N GLU A 78 -11.35 -8.57 40.91
CA GLU A 78 -11.68 -8.22 42.29
C GLU A 78 -10.48 -7.67 43.03
N SER A 79 -9.30 -8.27 42.83
CA SER A 79 -8.05 -7.72 43.38
C SER A 79 -7.76 -6.33 42.83
N LEU A 80 -7.91 -6.13 41.51
CA LEU A 80 -7.75 -4.84 40.86
C LEU A 80 -8.75 -3.80 41.40
N GLN A 81 -10.01 -4.19 41.57
CA GLN A 81 -11.04 -3.33 42.14
C GLN A 81 -10.64 -2.87 43.56
N GLY A 82 -10.06 -3.74 44.37
CA GLY A 82 -9.50 -3.40 45.68
C GLY A 82 -8.42 -2.33 45.58
N THR A 83 -7.46 -2.50 44.66
CA THR A 83 -6.40 -1.52 44.40
C THR A 83 -6.94 -0.18 43.93
N LEU A 84 -7.88 -0.16 42.98
CA LEU A 84 -8.48 1.08 42.46
C LEU A 84 -9.27 1.82 43.54
N LYS A 85 -9.99 1.09 44.42
CA LYS A 85 -10.67 1.68 45.60
C LYS A 85 -9.68 2.33 46.57
N GLN A 86 -8.54 1.69 46.84
CA GLN A 86 -7.49 2.27 47.68
C GLN A 86 -6.92 3.55 47.06
N ARG A 87 -6.66 3.55 45.74
CA ARG A 87 -6.18 4.74 45.02
C ARG A 87 -7.20 5.87 45.04
N LEU A 88 -8.48 5.56 44.83
CA LEU A 88 -9.56 6.54 44.89
C LEU A 88 -9.64 7.23 46.25
N ALA A 89 -9.46 6.49 47.35
CA ALA A 89 -9.55 7.02 48.71
C ALA A 89 -8.45 8.06 49.03
N VAL A 90 -7.29 7.99 48.37
CA VAL A 90 -6.16 8.92 48.59
C VAL A 90 -6.03 9.98 47.50
N THR A 91 -6.87 9.95 46.45
CA THR A 91 -6.79 10.87 45.31
C THR A 91 -7.60 12.14 45.59
N THR A 92 -6.95 13.30 45.48
CA THR A 92 -7.57 14.62 45.69
C THR A 92 -7.94 15.34 44.39
N ASP A 93 -7.25 15.06 43.28
CA ASP A 93 -7.51 15.66 41.97
C ASP A 93 -8.87 15.19 41.41
N GLY A 94 -9.74 16.14 41.03
CA GLY A 94 -11.10 15.86 40.58
C GLY A 94 -11.19 15.04 39.29
N ASN A 95 -10.28 15.26 38.34
CA ASN A 95 -10.27 14.55 37.06
C ASN A 95 -9.81 13.10 37.26
N VAL A 96 -8.71 12.90 38.01
CA VAL A 96 -8.20 11.54 38.32
C VAL A 96 -9.24 10.76 39.13
N ARG A 97 -9.95 11.42 40.05
CA ARG A 97 -11.01 10.81 40.86
C ARG A 97 -12.18 10.34 39.98
N GLN A 98 -12.61 11.16 39.03
CA GLN A 98 -13.65 10.81 38.06
C GLN A 98 -13.23 9.62 37.18
N ASP A 99 -12.01 9.63 36.65
CA ASP A 99 -11.50 8.53 35.83
C ASP A 99 -11.44 7.22 36.62
N LEU A 100 -10.98 7.26 37.87
CA LEU A 100 -10.99 6.10 38.77
C LEU A 100 -12.40 5.54 39.02
N GLU A 101 -13.41 6.41 39.16
CA GLU A 101 -14.81 5.99 39.28
C GLU A 101 -15.31 5.29 38.00
N ILE A 102 -14.93 5.78 36.83
CA ILE A 102 -15.24 5.15 35.53
C ILE A 102 -14.59 3.78 35.43
N LEU A 103 -13.29 3.67 35.77
CA LEU A 103 -12.57 2.40 35.75
C LEU A 103 -13.20 1.39 36.73
N LEU A 104 -13.55 1.82 37.95
CA LEU A 104 -14.24 0.97 38.93
C LEU A 104 -15.58 0.46 38.42
N ALA A 105 -16.36 1.33 37.75
CA ALA A 105 -17.63 0.94 37.13
C ALA A 105 -17.43 -0.01 35.95
N SER A 106 -16.35 0.13 35.17
CA SER A 106 -15.98 -0.81 34.12
C SER A 106 -15.64 -2.19 34.71
N VAL A 107 -14.69 -2.24 35.64
CA VAL A 107 -14.25 -3.48 36.30
C VAL A 107 -15.42 -4.20 36.98
N ALA A 108 -16.33 -3.47 37.61
CA ALA A 108 -17.53 -4.05 38.21
C ALA A 108 -18.48 -4.71 37.17
N ARG A 109 -18.63 -4.08 35.99
CA ARG A 109 -19.39 -4.67 34.87
C ARG A 109 -18.69 -5.91 34.34
N ASP A 110 -17.37 -5.91 34.22
CA ASP A 110 -16.61 -7.06 33.72
C ASP A 110 -16.67 -8.26 34.68
N ILE A 111 -16.55 -8.02 35.99
CA ILE A 111 -16.77 -9.05 37.03
C ILE A 111 -18.19 -9.64 36.90
N THR A 112 -19.19 -8.77 36.78
CA THR A 112 -20.59 -9.21 36.64
C THR A 112 -20.78 -10.02 35.36
N GLY A 113 -20.24 -9.55 34.23
CA GLY A 113 -20.28 -10.23 32.95
C GLY A 113 -19.62 -11.61 32.99
N ALA A 114 -18.43 -11.72 33.57
CA ALA A 114 -17.71 -12.97 33.71
C ALA A 114 -18.48 -13.99 34.58
N ARG A 115 -19.07 -13.55 35.70
CA ARG A 115 -19.92 -14.38 36.56
C ARG A 115 -21.17 -14.87 35.84
N LEU A 116 -21.86 -13.98 35.12
CA LEU A 116 -23.03 -14.34 34.32
C LEU A 116 -22.66 -15.31 33.20
N ALA A 117 -21.52 -15.12 32.55
CA ALA A 117 -21.01 -16.01 31.51
C ALA A 117 -20.77 -17.42 32.04
N THR A 118 -20.06 -17.55 33.17
CA THR A 118 -19.87 -18.84 33.88
C THR A 118 -21.19 -19.49 34.28
N LYS A 119 -22.17 -18.69 34.71
CA LYS A 119 -23.46 -19.20 35.17
C LYS A 119 -24.30 -19.75 34.03
N TYR A 120 -24.44 -19.00 32.94
CA TYR A 120 -25.46 -19.25 31.93
C TYR A 120 -24.95 -19.83 30.61
N TYR A 121 -23.68 -19.65 30.25
CA TYR A 121 -23.16 -20.03 28.93
C TYR A 121 -22.11 -21.13 29.00
N ARG A 122 -22.09 -21.96 27.98
CA ARG A 122 -20.97 -22.87 27.71
C ARG A 122 -19.85 -22.10 27.01
N THR A 123 -18.60 -22.41 27.36
CA THR A 123 -17.44 -21.77 26.75
C THR A 123 -17.23 -22.34 25.34
N CYS A 124 -17.69 -21.62 24.31
CA CYS A 124 -17.47 -21.98 22.91
C CYS A 124 -16.83 -20.81 22.17
N VAL A 125 -15.72 -21.05 21.47
CA VAL A 125 -15.01 -20.03 20.71
C VAL A 125 -14.54 -20.61 19.38
N ASP A 126 -14.74 -19.84 18.31
CA ASP A 126 -14.23 -20.13 16.97
C ASP A 126 -12.69 -20.03 16.97
N VAL A 127 -12.00 -21.17 16.95
CA VAL A 127 -10.52 -21.23 16.94
C VAL A 127 -9.93 -20.69 15.64
N PRO A 128 -10.37 -21.15 14.44
CA PRO A 128 -9.87 -20.60 13.19
C PRO A 128 -9.97 -19.08 13.10
N LYS A 129 -11.13 -18.51 13.49
CA LYS A 129 -11.32 -17.06 13.48
C LYS A 129 -10.40 -16.35 14.47
N ALA A 130 -10.27 -16.86 15.69
CA ALA A 130 -9.42 -16.24 16.71
C ALA A 130 -7.94 -16.19 16.27
N VAL A 131 -7.39 -17.33 15.83
CA VAL A 131 -6.00 -17.41 15.34
C VAL A 131 -5.80 -16.48 14.14
N PHE A 132 -6.75 -16.46 13.19
CA PHE A 132 -6.66 -15.56 12.04
C PHE A 132 -6.65 -14.09 12.46
N SER A 133 -7.52 -13.68 13.39
CA SER A 133 -7.57 -12.31 13.89
C SER A 133 -6.26 -11.91 14.57
N GLY A 134 -5.68 -12.76 15.42
CA GLY A 134 -4.39 -12.50 16.08
C GLY A 134 -3.25 -12.34 15.07
N VAL A 135 -3.19 -13.23 14.06
CA VAL A 135 -2.20 -13.14 12.97
C VAL A 135 -2.36 -11.86 12.15
N GLN A 136 -3.60 -11.49 11.78
CA GLN A 136 -3.85 -10.26 11.03
C GLN A 136 -3.56 -8.99 11.86
N GLY A 137 -3.80 -9.04 13.17
CA GLY A 137 -3.48 -7.94 14.09
C GLY A 137 -2.00 -7.56 14.01
N LEU A 138 -1.11 -8.56 14.06
CA LEU A 138 0.34 -8.35 13.99
C LEU A 138 0.86 -8.07 12.57
N LEU A 139 0.21 -8.60 11.53
CA LEU A 139 0.65 -8.44 10.14
C LEU A 139 0.05 -7.22 9.42
N ASN A 140 -0.71 -6.39 10.13
CA ASN A 140 -1.23 -5.13 9.59
C ASN A 140 -0.07 -4.20 9.16
N ASP A 141 -0.22 -3.55 8.00
CA ASP A 141 0.78 -2.61 7.47
C ASP A 141 1.07 -1.42 8.38
N GLN A 142 0.17 -1.10 9.32
CA GLN A 142 0.36 -0.07 10.33
C GLN A 142 1.26 -0.49 11.51
N VAL A 143 1.51 -1.80 11.67
CA VAL A 143 2.38 -2.34 12.73
C VAL A 143 3.84 -2.22 12.29
N ALA A 144 4.71 -1.75 13.19
CA ALA A 144 6.14 -1.62 12.92
C ALA A 144 6.77 -2.97 12.52
N PRO A 145 7.68 -3.01 11.51
CA PRO A 145 8.25 -4.27 11.00
C PRO A 145 8.84 -5.18 12.08
N GLU A 146 9.46 -4.60 13.11
CA GLU A 146 10.11 -5.33 14.21
C GLU A 146 9.10 -6.12 15.05
N ARG A 147 7.86 -5.62 15.15
CA ARG A 147 6.77 -6.27 15.89
C ARG A 147 6.12 -7.40 15.09
N ARG A 148 6.11 -7.30 13.74
CA ARG A 148 5.49 -8.32 12.87
C ARG A 148 6.12 -9.69 13.03
N GLY A 149 7.42 -9.75 13.34
CA GLY A 149 8.15 -11.00 13.58
C GLY A 149 7.58 -11.87 14.71
N LYS A 150 6.88 -11.25 15.68
CA LYS A 150 6.22 -11.95 16.80
C LYS A 150 5.05 -12.84 16.37
N VAL A 151 4.60 -12.75 15.11
CA VAL A 151 3.59 -13.67 14.56
C VAL A 151 4.04 -15.13 14.60
N VAL A 152 5.34 -15.39 14.51
CA VAL A 152 5.89 -16.76 14.58
C VAL A 152 5.71 -17.32 15.99
N GLU A 153 6.07 -16.55 17.01
CA GLU A 153 5.87 -16.94 18.42
C GLU A 153 4.38 -17.16 18.71
N LEU A 154 3.51 -16.26 18.23
CA LEU A 154 2.04 -16.40 18.36
C LEU A 154 1.56 -17.74 17.80
N LEU A 155 1.94 -18.07 16.57
CA LEU A 155 1.55 -19.31 15.91
C LEU A 155 2.11 -20.55 16.60
N GLN A 156 3.37 -20.50 17.05
CA GLN A 156 4.00 -21.59 17.81
C GLN A 156 3.26 -21.84 19.13
N ARG A 157 2.87 -20.79 19.85
CA ARG A 157 2.07 -20.92 21.09
C ARG A 157 0.69 -21.49 20.82
N HIS A 158 0.00 -21.05 19.75
CA HIS A 158 -1.29 -21.64 19.36
C HIS A 158 -1.18 -23.14 19.05
N ALA A 159 -0.07 -23.54 18.43
CA ALA A 159 0.23 -24.92 18.09
C ALA A 159 0.77 -25.75 19.27
N GLY A 160 1.05 -25.14 20.43
CA GLY A 160 1.72 -25.82 21.55
C GLY A 160 3.18 -26.19 21.28
N GLN A 161 3.82 -25.50 20.35
CA GLN A 161 5.23 -25.70 19.94
C GLN A 161 6.20 -24.73 20.62
N TYR A 162 5.69 -23.85 21.48
CA TYR A 162 6.49 -22.91 22.26
C TYR A 162 6.66 -23.43 23.70
N PRO A 163 7.81 -23.19 24.37
CA PRO A 163 8.02 -23.65 25.75
C PRO A 163 6.87 -23.27 26.69
N ASN A 164 6.43 -24.23 27.52
CA ASN A 164 5.33 -24.08 28.49
C ASN A 164 3.98 -23.65 27.86
N THR A 165 3.70 -24.09 26.63
CA THR A 165 2.41 -23.85 25.98
C THR A 165 1.74 -25.15 25.57
N TRP A 166 0.41 -25.12 25.52
CA TRP A 166 -0.44 -26.22 25.07
C TRP A 166 -1.23 -25.80 23.84
N PRO A 167 -1.56 -26.73 22.93
CA PRO A 167 -2.34 -26.41 21.75
C PRO A 167 -3.67 -25.74 22.11
N THR A 168 -3.96 -24.59 21.50
CA THR A 168 -5.18 -23.81 21.75
C THR A 168 -6.43 -24.64 21.49
N THR A 169 -6.39 -25.52 20.49
CA THR A 169 -7.48 -26.44 20.15
C THR A 169 -7.79 -27.43 21.27
N GLU A 170 -6.76 -27.97 21.93
CA GLU A 170 -6.93 -28.91 23.04
C GLU A 170 -7.44 -28.21 24.30
N LEU A 171 -6.86 -27.04 24.65
CA LEU A 171 -7.34 -26.23 25.76
C LEU A 171 -8.81 -25.83 25.60
N ARG A 172 -9.22 -25.39 24.39
CA ARG A 172 -10.62 -25.04 24.13
C ARG A 172 -11.56 -26.23 24.14
N ARG A 173 -11.11 -27.38 23.63
CA ARG A 173 -11.88 -28.63 23.70
C ARG A 173 -12.15 -29.00 25.16
N GLU A 174 -11.14 -28.91 26.01
CA GLU A 174 -11.26 -29.23 27.42
C GLU A 174 -12.15 -28.21 28.16
N SER A 175 -11.96 -26.91 27.93
CA SER A 175 -12.85 -25.86 28.45
C SER A 175 -14.31 -26.05 28.05
N PHE A 176 -14.58 -26.48 26.81
CA PHE A 176 -15.94 -26.77 26.35
C PHE A 176 -16.56 -28.00 27.05
N ARG A 177 -15.76 -29.03 27.33
CA ARG A 177 -16.21 -30.21 28.10
C ARG A 177 -16.54 -29.85 29.54
N GLN A 178 -15.63 -29.15 30.22
CA GLN A 178 -15.79 -28.77 31.63
C GLN A 178 -16.89 -27.73 31.86
N SER A 179 -17.21 -26.92 30.85
CA SER A 179 -18.37 -26.03 30.90
C SER A 179 -19.71 -26.74 30.70
N GLY A 180 -19.71 -28.07 30.49
CA GLY A 180 -20.92 -28.90 30.45
C GLY A 180 -21.69 -28.92 31.79
N GLY A 181 -23.01 -29.10 31.74
CA GLY A 181 -23.89 -29.13 32.91
C GLY A 181 -25.35 -28.79 32.56
N ASN A 182 -26.30 -29.22 33.40
CA ASN A 182 -27.73 -28.99 33.17
C ASN A 182 -28.06 -27.48 33.19
N GLY A 183 -28.70 -26.98 32.13
CA GLY A 183 -29.26 -25.63 32.06
C GLY A 183 -28.37 -24.52 31.46
N ARG A 184 -27.12 -24.81 31.08
CA ARG A 184 -26.25 -23.83 30.39
C ARG A 184 -26.51 -23.80 28.89
N GLN A 185 -26.56 -22.60 28.32
CA GLN A 185 -26.78 -22.36 26.89
C GLN A 185 -25.51 -22.60 26.09
N GLY A 186 -25.61 -23.44 25.06
CA GLY A 186 -24.56 -23.66 24.07
C GLY A 186 -24.58 -22.61 22.94
N PRO A 187 -23.62 -22.67 22.00
CA PRO A 187 -23.62 -21.81 20.83
C PRO A 187 -24.83 -22.08 19.94
N PHE A 188 -25.30 -21.04 19.24
CA PHE A 188 -26.36 -21.17 18.24
C PHE A 188 -25.90 -22.06 17.08
N ARG A 189 -26.75 -23.02 16.67
CA ARG A 189 -26.44 -23.96 15.59
C ARG A 189 -26.01 -23.27 14.30
N THR A 190 -26.76 -22.24 13.88
CA THR A 190 -26.45 -21.45 12.67
C THR A 190 -25.07 -20.80 12.75
N GLY A 191 -24.69 -20.29 13.92
CA GLY A 191 -23.35 -19.70 14.14
C GLY A 191 -22.24 -20.75 14.08
N VAL A 192 -22.50 -21.97 14.58
CA VAL A 192 -21.53 -23.08 14.46
C VAL A 192 -21.37 -23.51 13.01
N ASP A 193 -22.47 -23.67 12.28
CA ASP A 193 -22.46 -24.03 10.87
C ASP A 193 -21.70 -22.99 10.03
N GLU A 194 -21.90 -21.70 10.31
CA GLU A 194 -21.18 -20.59 9.68
C GLU A 194 -19.67 -20.62 10.01
N SER A 195 -19.31 -20.81 11.29
CA SER A 195 -17.91 -20.94 11.71
C SER A 195 -17.20 -22.11 11.01
N LEU A 196 -17.86 -23.27 10.90
CA LEU A 196 -17.32 -24.43 10.18
C LEU A 196 -17.16 -24.15 8.68
N ALA A 197 -18.13 -23.48 8.05
CA ALA A 197 -18.05 -23.10 6.64
C ALA A 197 -16.92 -22.09 6.37
N ASN A 198 -16.62 -21.20 7.33
CA ASN A 198 -15.58 -20.17 7.23
C ASN A 198 -14.18 -20.68 7.59
N ALA A 199 -14.04 -21.81 8.30
CA ALA A 199 -12.73 -22.33 8.74
C ALA A 199 -11.70 -22.48 7.60
N PRO A 200 -12.04 -23.00 6.41
CA PRO A 200 -11.10 -23.05 5.28
C PRO A 200 -10.60 -21.66 4.82
N ILE A 201 -11.45 -20.62 4.92
CA ILE A 201 -11.12 -19.25 4.55
C ILE A 201 -10.08 -18.67 5.51
N TYR A 202 -10.28 -18.87 6.82
CA TYR A 202 -9.32 -18.43 7.83
C TYR A 202 -7.97 -19.14 7.68
N LEU A 203 -7.97 -20.45 7.44
CA LEU A 203 -6.74 -21.22 7.19
C LEU A 203 -6.02 -20.75 5.91
N GLN A 204 -6.77 -20.48 4.83
CA GLN A 204 -6.21 -19.90 3.62
C GLN A 204 -5.62 -18.51 3.88
N GLY A 205 -6.30 -17.68 4.68
CA GLY A 205 -5.84 -16.37 5.09
C GLY A 205 -4.52 -16.41 5.87
N ILE A 206 -4.40 -17.32 6.85
CA ILE A 206 -3.16 -17.53 7.62
C ILE A 206 -2.02 -17.99 6.69
N ARG A 207 -2.29 -18.92 5.76
CA ARG A 207 -1.28 -19.38 4.79
C ARG A 207 -0.87 -18.30 3.80
N ALA A 208 -1.83 -17.50 3.32
CA ALA A 208 -1.58 -16.39 2.41
C ALA A 208 -0.92 -15.19 3.11
N ALA A 209 -0.94 -15.16 4.44
CA ALA A 209 -0.18 -14.23 5.28
C ALA A 209 1.28 -14.68 5.48
N GLY A 210 1.69 -15.80 4.89
CA GLY A 210 3.09 -16.18 4.78
C GLY A 210 3.88 -15.04 4.13
N LEU A 211 5.04 -14.73 4.73
CA LEU A 211 5.97 -13.78 4.16
C LEU A 211 6.22 -14.16 2.68
N PRO A 212 6.15 -13.20 1.76
CA PRO A 212 6.44 -13.46 0.36
C PRO A 212 7.80 -14.14 0.24
N ASP A 213 7.96 -15.05 -0.73
CA ASP A 213 9.28 -15.62 -0.98
C ASP A 213 10.32 -14.50 -1.23
N SER A 214 11.60 -14.79 -0.94
CA SER A 214 12.70 -13.81 -1.07
C SER A 214 12.70 -13.11 -2.43
N ALA A 215 12.36 -13.85 -3.50
CA ALA A 215 12.28 -13.29 -4.84
C ALA A 215 11.15 -12.26 -5.00
N THR A 216 9.97 -12.51 -4.41
CA THR A 216 8.85 -11.57 -4.38
C THR A 216 9.17 -10.33 -3.56
N GLU A 217 9.89 -10.46 -2.43
CA GLU A 217 10.32 -9.32 -1.61
C GLU A 217 11.34 -8.45 -2.34
N GLU A 218 12.38 -9.05 -2.93
CA GLU A 218 13.36 -8.33 -3.72
C GLU A 218 12.71 -7.62 -4.92
N LEU A 219 11.83 -8.30 -5.67
CA LEU A 219 11.07 -7.67 -6.75
C LEU A 219 10.21 -6.50 -6.26
N ARG A 220 9.63 -6.60 -5.06
CA ARG A 220 8.83 -5.52 -4.48
C ARG A 220 9.68 -4.29 -4.21
N GLU A 221 10.87 -4.46 -3.64
CA GLU A 221 11.77 -3.34 -3.35
C GLU A 221 12.31 -2.71 -4.64
N LEU A 222 12.69 -3.52 -5.64
CA LEU A 222 13.13 -3.00 -6.94
C LEU A 222 12.02 -2.23 -7.67
N VAL A 223 10.78 -2.74 -7.69
CA VAL A 223 9.64 -2.04 -8.31
C VAL A 223 9.32 -0.73 -7.59
N ARG A 224 9.38 -0.70 -6.25
CA ARG A 224 9.18 0.53 -5.47
C ARG A 224 10.26 1.57 -5.76
N LEU A 225 11.52 1.15 -5.77
CA LEU A 225 12.64 2.03 -6.10
C LEU A 225 12.48 2.61 -7.51
N ARG A 226 12.07 1.77 -8.48
CA ARG A 226 11.85 2.21 -9.86
C ARG A 226 10.72 3.22 -9.98
N ALA A 227 9.61 2.98 -9.28
CA ALA A 227 8.49 3.93 -9.23
C ALA A 227 8.95 5.28 -8.67
N ARG A 228 9.78 5.27 -7.62
CA ARG A 228 10.38 6.48 -7.06
C ARG A 228 11.28 7.20 -8.05
N LEU A 229 12.22 6.52 -8.69
CA LEU A 229 13.12 7.13 -9.69
C LEU A 229 12.36 7.64 -10.91
N THR A 230 11.27 6.98 -11.31
CA THR A 230 10.41 7.45 -12.40
C THR A 230 9.72 8.77 -12.02
N GLN A 231 9.28 8.90 -10.77
CA GLN A 231 8.73 10.16 -10.26
C GLN A 231 9.80 11.26 -10.23
N ASP A 232 10.97 10.97 -9.67
CA ASP A 232 12.08 11.93 -9.60
C ASP A 232 12.52 12.39 -11.01
N PHE A 233 12.53 11.48 -11.98
CA PHE A 233 12.79 11.79 -13.39
C PHE A 233 11.73 12.75 -13.95
N GLY A 234 10.45 12.47 -13.75
CA GLY A 234 9.36 13.35 -14.18
C GLY A 234 9.41 14.73 -13.52
N ASP A 235 9.75 14.80 -12.23
CA ASP A 235 9.92 16.05 -11.49
C ASP A 235 11.07 16.87 -12.09
N ARG A 236 12.16 16.21 -12.44
CA ARG A 236 13.32 16.85 -13.06
C ARG A 236 13.04 17.34 -14.48
N VAL A 237 12.28 16.59 -15.28
CA VAL A 237 11.81 17.04 -16.60
C VAL A 237 10.97 18.30 -16.47
N ARG A 238 10.05 18.35 -15.49
CA ARG A 238 9.23 19.54 -15.22
C ARG A 238 10.07 20.75 -14.81
N GLN A 239 11.10 20.54 -13.99
CA GLN A 239 12.05 21.59 -13.66
C GLN A 239 12.79 22.09 -14.90
N LEU A 240 13.23 21.18 -15.77
CA LEU A 240 13.92 21.55 -17.01
C LEU A 240 12.99 22.33 -17.95
N HIS A 241 11.71 21.95 -18.09
CA HIS A 241 10.72 22.74 -18.83
C HIS A 241 10.67 24.19 -18.36
N ARG A 242 10.51 24.42 -17.06
CA ARG A 242 10.50 25.78 -16.49
C ARG A 242 11.79 26.55 -16.82
N LEU A 243 12.94 25.87 -16.79
CA LEU A 243 14.22 26.50 -17.10
C LEU A 243 14.35 26.86 -18.59
N VAL A 244 13.91 25.96 -19.48
CA VAL A 244 13.91 26.19 -20.92
C VAL A 244 12.94 27.31 -21.28
N ASP A 245 11.73 27.35 -20.71
CA ASP A 245 10.72 28.38 -21.01
C ASP A 245 11.21 29.80 -20.71
N LEU A 246 12.09 29.96 -19.72
CA LEU A 246 12.63 31.24 -19.27
C LEU A 246 13.99 31.60 -19.92
N GLY A 247 14.77 30.59 -20.34
CA GLY A 247 16.13 30.75 -20.88
C GLY A 247 16.27 30.55 -22.39
N PHE A 248 15.40 29.73 -23.00
CA PHE A 248 15.32 29.48 -24.45
C PHE A 248 13.95 28.85 -24.85
N PRO A 249 12.83 29.58 -24.73
CA PRO A 249 11.50 29.03 -24.95
C PRO A 249 11.27 28.40 -26.34
N GLU A 250 11.94 28.91 -27.39
CA GLU A 250 11.81 28.40 -28.75
C GLU A 250 12.42 26.99 -28.94
N PHE A 251 13.23 26.51 -27.99
CA PHE A 251 13.88 25.20 -28.07
C PHE A 251 12.86 24.06 -28.22
N THR A 252 11.77 24.10 -27.47
CA THR A 252 10.73 23.05 -27.45
C THR A 252 9.93 22.97 -28.75
N ARG A 253 10.02 23.98 -29.62
CA ARG A 253 9.43 23.95 -30.97
C ARG A 253 10.15 22.96 -31.89
N TYR A 254 11.45 22.77 -31.67
CA TYR A 254 12.30 21.94 -32.52
C TYR A 254 12.68 20.61 -31.86
N VAL A 255 12.81 20.61 -30.52
CA VAL A 255 13.07 19.41 -29.73
C VAL A 255 11.84 19.09 -28.88
N LYS A 256 11.03 18.12 -29.33
CA LYS A 256 9.70 17.85 -28.76
C LYS A 256 9.71 17.31 -27.32
N GLY A 257 10.77 16.62 -26.90
CA GLY A 257 10.86 15.97 -25.59
C GLY A 257 12.10 16.41 -24.83
N LEU A 258 11.91 17.15 -23.73
CA LEU A 258 13.00 17.52 -22.81
C LEU A 258 13.47 16.36 -21.93
N ASP A 259 12.73 15.25 -21.95
CA ASP A 259 13.06 13.96 -21.38
C ASP A 259 14.00 13.13 -22.28
N SER A 260 14.40 13.64 -23.46
CA SER A 260 15.30 12.94 -24.39
C SER A 260 16.79 13.17 -24.10
N GLU A 261 17.64 12.19 -24.47
CA GLU A 261 19.11 12.32 -24.41
C GLU A 261 19.62 13.45 -25.33
N LEU A 262 18.95 13.68 -26.46
CA LEU A 262 19.22 14.80 -27.36
C LEU A 262 19.06 16.15 -26.66
N ALA A 263 17.94 16.33 -25.94
CA ALA A 263 17.67 17.57 -25.24
C ALA A 263 18.68 17.82 -24.11
N SER A 264 18.94 16.81 -23.27
CA SER A 264 19.91 16.95 -22.17
C SER A 264 21.33 17.20 -22.67
N ALA A 265 21.77 16.54 -23.75
CA ALA A 265 23.09 16.77 -24.33
C ALA A 265 23.26 18.20 -24.87
N ILE A 266 22.28 18.71 -25.62
CA ILE A 266 22.36 20.07 -26.18
C ILE A 266 22.30 21.12 -25.06
N LEU A 267 21.36 20.98 -24.11
CA LEU A 267 21.17 21.95 -23.02
C LEU A 267 22.25 21.86 -21.95
N HIS A 268 22.96 20.73 -21.84
CA HIS A 268 24.16 20.64 -21.01
C HIS A 268 25.28 21.54 -21.56
N ASP A 269 25.56 21.46 -22.86
CA ASP A 269 26.65 22.22 -23.48
C ASP A 269 26.25 23.67 -23.81
N TYR A 270 24.96 23.89 -24.10
CA TYR A 270 24.38 25.17 -24.50
C TYR A 270 23.11 25.48 -23.69
N PRO A 271 23.24 25.90 -22.41
CA PRO A 271 22.12 25.87 -21.46
C PRO A 271 21.06 26.96 -21.65
N THR A 272 21.34 27.98 -22.45
CA THR A 272 20.43 29.10 -22.72
C THR A 272 20.60 29.59 -24.14
N ALA A 273 19.65 30.38 -24.67
CA ALA A 273 19.76 30.94 -26.02
C ALA A 273 21.06 31.74 -26.22
N GLN A 274 21.49 32.50 -25.21
CA GLN A 274 22.76 33.24 -25.27
C GLN A 274 24.00 32.32 -25.39
N ALA A 275 23.94 31.08 -24.88
CA ALA A 275 25.04 30.14 -24.99
C ALA A 275 25.30 29.68 -26.44
N PHE A 276 24.36 29.88 -27.36
CA PHE A 276 24.53 29.60 -28.78
C PHE A 276 25.27 30.71 -29.55
N ARG A 277 25.55 31.86 -28.92
CA ARG A 277 26.27 32.96 -29.60
C ARG A 277 27.70 32.54 -29.97
N GLY A 278 28.05 32.72 -31.23
CA GLY A 278 29.38 32.37 -31.76
C GLY A 278 29.62 30.87 -31.95
N VAL A 279 28.61 30.02 -31.72
CA VAL A 279 28.71 28.58 -31.96
C VAL A 279 28.65 28.28 -33.45
N SER A 280 29.60 27.50 -33.95
CA SER A 280 29.59 27.07 -35.34
C SER A 280 28.57 25.95 -35.55
N VAL A 281 27.82 26.01 -36.66
CA VAL A 281 26.85 24.98 -37.04
C VAL A 281 27.49 23.58 -37.06
N LYS A 282 28.71 23.47 -37.60
CA LYS A 282 29.45 22.20 -37.67
C LYS A 282 29.72 21.61 -36.28
N ARG A 283 30.05 22.45 -35.29
CA ARG A 283 30.33 21.99 -33.92
C ARG A 283 29.07 21.43 -33.26
N LEU A 284 27.95 22.17 -33.31
CA LEU A 284 26.69 21.71 -32.74
C LEU A 284 26.17 20.46 -33.46
N ALA A 285 26.27 20.41 -34.79
CA ALA A 285 25.85 19.26 -35.58
C ALA A 285 26.66 17.98 -35.27
N ALA A 286 27.92 18.13 -34.86
CA ALA A 286 28.81 17.03 -34.50
C ALA A 286 28.65 16.55 -33.03
N LEU A 287 27.81 17.21 -32.23
CA LEU A 287 27.55 16.79 -30.86
C LEU A 287 26.85 15.43 -30.84
N ARG A 288 27.38 14.50 -30.03
CA ARG A 288 26.82 13.16 -29.81
C ARG A 288 26.00 13.15 -28.53
N TYR A 289 24.77 12.64 -28.59
CA TYR A 289 23.86 12.65 -27.43
C TYR A 289 23.69 11.29 -26.74
N ASP A 290 23.93 10.18 -27.43
CA ASP A 290 23.80 8.82 -26.87
C ASP A 290 25.01 7.92 -27.23
N GLY A 291 26.13 8.56 -27.59
CA GLY A 291 27.35 7.91 -28.07
C GLY A 291 27.30 7.45 -29.52
N ARG A 292 26.12 7.33 -30.14
CA ARG A 292 25.96 6.82 -31.52
C ARG A 292 25.46 7.88 -32.49
N HIS A 293 24.46 8.65 -32.10
CA HIS A 293 23.76 9.59 -32.95
C HIS A 293 24.25 11.02 -32.77
N LEU A 294 24.15 11.79 -33.84
CA LEU A 294 24.54 13.19 -33.93
C LEU A 294 23.30 14.10 -33.95
N VAL A 295 23.45 15.34 -33.49
CA VAL A 295 22.38 16.37 -33.61
C VAL A 295 22.00 16.62 -35.06
N GLY A 296 22.98 16.60 -35.97
CA GLY A 296 22.77 16.83 -37.40
C GLY A 296 22.75 18.31 -37.79
N LEU A 297 23.01 18.58 -39.08
CA LEU A 297 23.21 19.95 -39.58
C LEU A 297 21.93 20.79 -39.55
N ASP A 298 20.79 20.23 -39.94
CA ASP A 298 19.53 20.97 -40.08
C ASP A 298 18.99 21.44 -38.73
N LEU A 299 18.97 20.55 -37.73
CA LEU A 299 18.60 20.90 -36.37
C LEU A 299 19.57 21.92 -35.77
N ALA A 300 20.89 21.75 -35.97
CA ALA A 300 21.89 22.69 -35.48
C ALA A 300 21.72 24.10 -36.06
N ARG A 301 21.48 24.22 -37.38
CA ARG A 301 21.20 25.52 -38.03
C ARG A 301 19.96 26.16 -37.43
N THR A 302 18.89 25.38 -37.34
CA THR A 302 17.58 25.86 -36.87
C THR A 302 17.65 26.35 -35.42
N LEU A 303 18.35 25.64 -34.54
CA LEU A 303 18.53 26.04 -33.14
C LEU A 303 19.38 27.31 -33.00
N ILE A 304 20.47 27.43 -33.77
CA ILE A 304 21.30 28.65 -33.76
C ILE A 304 20.49 29.86 -34.26
N ASP A 305 19.72 29.71 -35.33
CA ASP A 305 18.88 30.77 -35.87
C ASP A 305 17.69 31.13 -34.98
N ALA A 306 17.17 30.16 -34.21
CA ALA A 306 16.16 30.40 -33.19
C ALA A 306 16.77 31.16 -31.99
N ALA A 307 17.95 30.73 -31.51
CA ALA A 307 18.62 31.34 -30.37
C ALA A 307 19.00 32.81 -30.63
N ARG A 308 19.32 33.19 -31.87
CA ARG A 308 19.57 34.60 -32.26
C ARG A 308 18.36 35.52 -32.09
N ARG A 309 17.15 34.97 -32.22
CA ARG A 309 15.87 35.70 -32.16
C ARG A 309 15.07 35.35 -30.90
N SER A 310 15.70 34.66 -29.95
CA SER A 310 15.03 34.14 -28.76
C SER A 310 14.57 35.27 -27.85
N VAL A 311 13.36 35.13 -27.30
CA VAL A 311 12.82 36.04 -26.28
C VAL A 311 13.23 35.67 -24.85
N GLY A 312 13.92 34.54 -24.66
CA GLY A 312 14.44 34.11 -23.36
C GLY A 312 15.31 35.18 -22.70
N GLN A 313 15.09 35.42 -21.40
CA GLN A 313 15.72 36.53 -20.66
C GLN A 313 16.72 36.06 -19.62
N HIS A 314 16.67 34.79 -19.22
CA HIS A 314 17.48 34.25 -18.14
C HIS A 314 18.77 33.62 -18.67
N HIS A 315 19.90 34.33 -18.50
CA HIS A 315 21.20 33.91 -19.03
C HIS A 315 22.37 34.02 -18.04
N SER A 316 22.08 34.29 -16.77
CA SER A 316 23.12 34.44 -15.74
C SER A 316 23.96 33.18 -15.59
N ALA A 317 25.19 33.33 -15.08
CA ALA A 317 26.07 32.19 -14.83
C ALA A 317 25.42 31.15 -13.91
N ALA A 318 24.75 31.60 -12.84
CA ALA A 318 24.01 30.75 -11.92
C ALA A 318 22.86 30.01 -12.62
N TYR A 319 22.15 30.68 -13.55
CA TYR A 319 21.06 30.07 -14.30
C TYR A 319 21.55 28.94 -15.21
N ARG A 320 22.66 29.15 -15.91
CA ARG A 320 23.29 28.12 -16.75
C ARG A 320 23.74 26.90 -15.93
N VAL A 321 24.18 27.10 -14.70
CA VAL A 321 24.51 25.99 -13.78
C VAL A 321 23.26 25.17 -13.44
N GLN A 322 22.13 25.81 -13.15
CA GLN A 322 20.88 25.10 -12.85
C GLN A 322 20.42 24.20 -14.01
N VAL A 323 20.47 24.72 -15.25
CA VAL A 323 20.13 23.92 -16.45
C VAL A 323 21.08 22.73 -16.61
N ARG A 324 22.39 22.93 -16.44
CA ARG A 324 23.38 21.85 -16.54
C ARG A 324 23.14 20.76 -15.49
N TYR A 325 22.94 21.13 -14.23
CA TYR A 325 22.63 20.16 -13.18
C TYR A 325 21.33 19.43 -13.46
N ALA A 326 20.30 20.12 -13.97
CA ALA A 326 19.08 19.44 -14.36
C ALA A 326 19.28 18.41 -15.48
N CYS A 327 20.13 18.71 -16.47
CA CYS A 327 20.49 17.76 -17.52
C CYS A 327 21.30 16.57 -16.98
N GLN A 328 22.29 16.82 -16.12
CA GLN A 328 23.10 15.77 -15.48
C GLN A 328 22.24 14.84 -14.60
N ASP A 329 21.30 15.40 -13.85
CA ASP A 329 20.35 14.64 -13.04
C ASP A 329 19.48 13.74 -13.93
N LEU A 330 18.96 14.25 -15.06
CA LEU A 330 18.20 13.45 -16.02
C LEU A 330 19.02 12.30 -16.61
N ASP A 331 20.28 12.55 -16.97
CA ASP A 331 21.16 11.53 -17.54
C ASP A 331 21.56 10.46 -16.51
N LEU A 332 21.75 10.86 -15.24
CA LEU A 332 21.95 9.92 -14.14
C LEU A 332 20.69 9.08 -13.89
N LEU A 333 19.53 9.70 -13.77
CA LEU A 333 18.26 9.01 -13.54
C LEU A 333 17.92 8.05 -14.68
N ARG A 334 18.16 8.44 -15.94
CA ARG A 334 17.96 7.57 -17.11
C ARG A 334 18.86 6.33 -17.06
N ARG A 335 20.13 6.49 -16.68
CA ARG A 335 21.06 5.34 -16.50
C ARG A 335 20.58 4.41 -15.38
N ARG A 336 20.28 4.94 -14.20
CA ARG A 336 19.78 4.17 -13.05
C ARG A 336 18.48 3.44 -13.37
N LEU A 337 17.55 4.07 -14.11
CA LEU A 337 16.32 3.43 -14.55
C LEU A 337 16.60 2.25 -15.50
N ARG A 338 17.56 2.37 -16.42
CA ARG A 338 17.98 1.28 -17.31
C ARG A 338 18.62 0.11 -16.56
N GLU A 339 19.50 0.42 -15.61
CA GLU A 339 20.13 -0.58 -14.73
C GLU A 339 19.06 -1.31 -13.90
N LEU A 340 18.14 -0.56 -13.31
CA LEU A 340 17.07 -1.14 -12.50
C LEU A 340 16.07 -1.96 -13.32
N ASP A 341 15.78 -1.55 -14.57
CA ASP A 341 15.00 -2.36 -15.51
C ASP A 341 15.70 -3.70 -15.82
N HIS A 342 17.04 -3.70 -15.90
CA HIS A 342 17.82 -4.92 -16.08
C HIS A 342 17.79 -5.82 -14.84
N ASP A 343 17.96 -5.25 -13.65
CA ASP A 343 17.92 -5.99 -12.37
C ASP A 343 16.55 -6.62 -12.14
N ILE A 344 15.47 -5.88 -12.43
CA ILE A 344 14.10 -6.39 -12.35
C ILE A 344 13.89 -7.56 -13.30
N ASP A 345 14.35 -7.45 -14.55
CA ASP A 345 14.21 -8.53 -15.54
C ASP A 345 15.04 -9.76 -15.13
N GLY A 346 16.26 -9.57 -14.64
CA GLY A 346 17.11 -10.62 -14.09
C GLY A 346 16.40 -11.38 -12.97
N LYS A 347 15.91 -10.66 -11.96
CA LYS A 347 15.22 -11.26 -10.80
C LYS A 347 13.90 -11.92 -11.20
N LEU A 348 13.16 -11.35 -12.15
CA LEU A 348 11.91 -11.92 -12.61
C LEU A 348 12.10 -13.29 -13.30
N ARG A 349 13.23 -13.51 -13.99
CA ARG A 349 13.53 -14.79 -14.64
C ARG A 349 13.74 -15.93 -13.66
N GLU A 350 14.19 -15.62 -12.44
CA GLU A 350 14.32 -16.55 -11.31
C GLU A 350 12.95 -16.90 -10.69
N HIS A 351 11.95 -16.05 -10.88
CA HIS A 351 10.62 -16.22 -10.30
C HIS A 351 9.71 -17.06 -11.21
N ASP A 352 9.29 -18.24 -10.75
CA ASP A 352 8.52 -19.23 -11.52
C ASP A 352 7.27 -18.65 -12.19
N VAL A 353 6.46 -17.92 -11.43
CA VAL A 353 5.24 -17.30 -11.96
C VAL A 353 5.56 -16.08 -12.80
N GLY A 354 6.60 -15.34 -12.41
CA GLY A 354 6.94 -14.04 -12.99
C GLY A 354 7.34 -14.18 -14.45
N ARG A 355 8.22 -15.15 -14.72
CA ARG A 355 8.60 -15.55 -16.08
C ARG A 355 7.43 -16.06 -16.90
N LEU A 356 6.47 -16.76 -16.30
CA LEU A 356 5.29 -17.23 -17.03
C LEU A 356 4.36 -16.07 -17.42
N LEU A 357 4.23 -15.04 -16.58
CA LEU A 357 3.39 -13.88 -16.90
C LEU A 357 3.88 -13.11 -18.14
N THR A 358 5.18 -13.10 -18.42
CA THR A 358 5.74 -12.43 -19.62
C THR A 358 5.43 -13.18 -20.93
N THR A 359 4.88 -14.40 -20.86
CA THR A 359 4.37 -15.12 -22.05
C THR A 359 3.05 -14.57 -22.57
N ILE A 360 2.38 -13.69 -21.81
CA ILE A 360 1.17 -13.01 -22.26
C ILE A 360 1.59 -11.81 -23.11
N ASP A 361 1.30 -11.84 -24.41
CA ASP A 361 1.60 -10.71 -25.31
C ASP A 361 0.99 -9.40 -24.79
N GLY A 362 1.88 -8.46 -24.49
CA GLY A 362 1.55 -7.16 -23.89
C GLY A 362 1.94 -7.01 -22.42
N ILE A 363 2.36 -8.10 -21.74
CA ILE A 363 2.95 -8.06 -20.40
C ILE A 363 4.47 -8.21 -20.53
N GLY A 364 5.20 -7.12 -20.33
CA GLY A 364 6.66 -7.13 -20.27
C GLY A 364 7.19 -7.45 -18.86
N PRO A 365 8.51 -7.62 -18.70
CA PRO A 365 9.14 -7.94 -17.41
C PRO A 365 8.74 -6.98 -16.29
N HIS A 366 8.83 -5.68 -16.51
CA HIS A 366 8.41 -4.68 -15.52
C HIS A 366 6.94 -4.85 -15.09
N THR A 367 6.02 -5.07 -16.04
CA THR A 367 4.60 -5.26 -15.72
C THR A 367 4.37 -6.54 -14.93
N ALA A 368 5.02 -7.64 -15.31
CA ALA A 368 4.96 -8.89 -14.55
C ALA A 368 5.54 -8.71 -13.14
N ALA A 369 6.67 -8.02 -12.99
CA ALA A 369 7.26 -7.67 -11.70
C ALA A 369 6.30 -6.83 -10.85
N CYS A 370 5.60 -5.82 -11.42
CA CYS A 370 4.57 -5.07 -10.70
C CYS A 370 3.43 -5.97 -10.22
N VAL A 371 2.98 -6.94 -11.02
CA VAL A 371 1.93 -7.89 -10.61
C VAL A 371 2.41 -8.69 -9.40
N ILE A 372 3.62 -9.26 -9.45
CA ILE A 372 4.19 -10.04 -8.35
C ILE A 372 4.43 -9.17 -7.10
N ALA A 373 5.04 -7.99 -7.27
CA ALA A 373 5.33 -7.07 -6.18
C ALA A 373 4.08 -6.64 -5.40
N HIS A 374 3.00 -6.30 -6.11
CA HIS A 374 1.78 -5.78 -5.51
C HIS A 374 0.77 -6.87 -5.12
N ALA A 375 0.62 -7.92 -5.91
CA ALA A 375 -0.39 -8.94 -5.69
C ALA A 375 0.16 -10.24 -5.10
N GLY A 376 1.49 -10.43 -5.06
CA GLY A 376 2.11 -11.74 -4.82
C GLY A 376 1.80 -12.70 -5.96
N ASP A 377 1.73 -14.00 -5.66
CA ASP A 377 1.23 -15.01 -6.59
C ASP A 377 -0.29 -14.84 -6.85
N PRO A 378 -0.73 -14.53 -8.08
CA PRO A 378 -2.16 -14.41 -8.39
C PRO A 378 -2.95 -15.70 -8.13
N ALA A 379 -2.32 -16.87 -8.05
CA ALA A 379 -3.00 -18.13 -7.72
C ALA A 379 -3.54 -18.17 -6.27
N ARG A 380 -3.07 -17.29 -5.37
CA ARG A 380 -3.56 -17.22 -3.98
C ARG A 380 -5.02 -16.78 -3.88
N PHE A 381 -5.55 -16.10 -4.90
CA PHE A 381 -6.92 -15.66 -4.94
C PHE A 381 -7.87 -16.83 -5.25
N ARG A 382 -9.00 -16.90 -4.54
CA ARG A 382 -10.00 -17.98 -4.72
C ARG A 382 -10.55 -18.11 -6.15
N SER A 383 -10.53 -17.02 -6.93
CA SER A 383 -10.99 -17.01 -8.31
C SER A 383 -10.41 -15.82 -9.08
N ALA A 384 -10.45 -15.91 -10.42
CA ALA A 384 -10.07 -14.80 -11.31
C ALA A 384 -10.92 -13.54 -11.04
N ALA A 385 -12.20 -13.72 -10.70
CA ALA A 385 -13.09 -12.62 -10.33
C ALA A 385 -12.65 -11.95 -9.01
N ALA A 386 -12.20 -12.73 -8.02
CA ALA A 386 -11.66 -12.17 -6.78
C ALA A 386 -10.36 -11.39 -7.01
N PHE A 387 -9.50 -11.88 -7.90
CA PHE A 387 -8.30 -11.15 -8.32
C PHE A 387 -8.66 -9.83 -9.05
N ALA A 388 -9.59 -9.88 -9.99
CA ALA A 388 -10.07 -8.67 -10.68
C ALA A 388 -10.72 -7.66 -9.73
N ALA A 389 -11.44 -8.13 -8.71
CA ALA A 389 -12.01 -7.30 -7.66
C ALA A 389 -10.93 -6.66 -6.77
N TYR A 390 -9.88 -7.41 -6.40
CA TYR A 390 -8.74 -6.89 -5.66
C TYR A 390 -8.03 -5.76 -6.44
N VAL A 391 -7.84 -5.94 -7.75
CA VAL A 391 -7.31 -4.88 -8.61
C VAL A 391 -8.33 -3.73 -8.74
N GLY A 392 -9.63 -4.01 -8.67
CA GLY A 392 -10.71 -3.03 -8.78
C GLY A 392 -11.10 -2.72 -10.23
N VAL A 393 -11.08 -3.74 -11.09
CA VAL A 393 -11.55 -3.67 -12.50
C VAL A 393 -12.96 -4.25 -12.65
N VAL A 394 -13.72 -4.25 -11.56
CA VAL A 394 -15.12 -4.70 -11.52
C VAL A 394 -16.06 -3.49 -11.43
N PRO A 395 -17.28 -3.56 -12.00
CA PRO A 395 -18.25 -2.49 -11.86
C PRO A 395 -18.69 -2.34 -10.39
N GLY A 396 -18.64 -1.12 -9.86
CA GLY A 396 -19.22 -0.80 -8.56
C GLY A 396 -20.72 -0.56 -8.69
N LEU A 397 -21.54 -1.51 -8.22
CA LEU A 397 -22.98 -1.31 -8.10
C LEU A 397 -23.27 -0.48 -6.85
N LYS A 398 -23.56 0.81 -7.01
CA LYS A 398 -24.16 1.64 -5.95
C LYS A 398 -25.68 1.54 -6.08
N HIS A 399 -26.30 0.70 -5.26
CA HIS A 399 -27.75 0.60 -5.18
C HIS A 399 -28.22 1.29 -3.89
N SER A 400 -28.92 2.41 -4.04
CA SER A 400 -29.78 2.96 -2.99
C SER A 400 -31.21 2.76 -3.50
N GLY A 401 -32.11 2.22 -2.67
CA GLY A 401 -33.40 1.62 -3.09
C GLY A 401 -34.38 2.48 -3.90
N LYS A 402 -34.02 3.71 -4.28
CA LYS A 402 -34.79 4.61 -5.17
C LYS A 402 -34.06 4.95 -6.48
N HIS A 403 -32.84 4.46 -6.72
CA HIS A 403 -32.04 4.81 -7.89
C HIS A 403 -31.22 3.62 -8.39
N THR A 404 -31.57 3.13 -9.58
CA THR A 404 -30.76 2.15 -10.33
C THR A 404 -30.01 2.92 -11.41
N PRO A 405 -28.70 3.21 -11.24
CA PRO A 405 -27.96 3.93 -12.26
C PRO A 405 -27.82 3.08 -13.53
N ALA A 406 -28.08 3.66 -14.70
CA ALA A 406 -27.92 3.00 -16.00
C ALA A 406 -26.46 2.59 -16.32
N ARG A 407 -25.49 3.07 -15.53
CA ARG A 407 -24.05 2.81 -15.69
C ARG A 407 -23.39 2.63 -14.33
N ALA A 408 -22.63 1.55 -14.15
CA ALA A 408 -21.77 1.35 -12.99
C ALA A 408 -20.35 1.87 -13.30
N ALA A 409 -19.84 2.78 -12.46
CA ALA A 409 -18.46 3.23 -12.52
C ALA A 409 -17.53 2.14 -11.98
N LEU A 410 -16.23 2.21 -12.31
CA LEU A 410 -15.22 1.40 -11.62
C LEU A 410 -15.23 1.73 -10.12
N THR A 411 -15.12 0.70 -9.30
CA THR A 411 -15.02 0.89 -7.84
C THR A 411 -13.71 1.61 -7.49
N PRO A 412 -13.74 2.64 -6.61
CA PRO A 412 -12.52 3.24 -6.08
C PRO A 412 -11.75 2.25 -5.18
N LEU A 413 -12.46 1.27 -4.60
CA LEU A 413 -11.88 0.18 -3.80
C LEU A 413 -11.08 -0.76 -4.72
N GLY A 414 -9.81 -0.99 -4.37
CA GLY A 414 -8.88 -1.89 -5.05
C GLY A 414 -7.47 -1.31 -5.21
N ASN A 415 -6.52 -2.12 -5.66
CA ASN A 415 -5.12 -1.73 -5.79
C ASN A 415 -4.89 -0.75 -6.96
N ALA A 416 -4.89 0.55 -6.65
CA ALA A 416 -4.76 1.62 -7.64
C ALA A 416 -3.42 1.61 -8.39
N GLN A 417 -2.33 1.25 -7.72
CA GLN A 417 -1.00 1.15 -8.32
C GLN A 417 -0.97 0.04 -9.39
N LEU A 418 -1.52 -1.13 -9.07
CA LEU A 418 -1.60 -2.24 -10.00
C LEU A 418 -2.53 -1.96 -11.19
N ARG A 419 -3.65 -1.24 -10.98
CA ARG A 419 -4.49 -0.74 -12.08
C ARG A 419 -3.72 0.17 -13.02
N ALA A 420 -3.01 1.15 -12.47
CA ALA A 420 -2.22 2.10 -13.26
C ALA A 420 -1.12 1.37 -14.05
N ALA A 421 -0.41 0.45 -13.39
CA ALA A 421 0.65 -0.35 -14.00
C ALA A 421 0.16 -1.22 -15.18
N LEU A 422 -1.09 -1.71 -15.14
CA LEU A 422 -1.66 -2.58 -16.18
C LEU A 422 -2.38 -1.82 -17.30
N TRP A 423 -2.64 -0.52 -17.15
CA TRP A 423 -3.36 0.27 -18.15
C TRP A 423 -2.59 0.40 -19.47
N MET A 424 -1.32 0.84 -19.41
CA MET A 424 -0.46 0.98 -20.60
C MET A 424 -0.16 -0.37 -21.28
N PRO A 425 0.14 -1.45 -20.53
CA PRO A 425 0.17 -2.82 -21.06
C PRO A 425 -1.10 -3.22 -21.79
N THR A 426 -2.28 -2.93 -21.23
CA THR A 426 -3.56 -3.25 -21.87
C THR A 426 -3.73 -2.53 -23.21
N LEU A 427 -3.38 -1.24 -23.28
CA LEU A 427 -3.42 -0.48 -24.54
C LEU A 427 -2.50 -1.11 -25.60
N THR A 428 -1.32 -1.56 -25.20
CA THR A 428 -0.35 -2.21 -26.09
C THR A 428 -0.84 -3.60 -26.51
N ALA A 429 -1.36 -4.38 -25.57
CA ALA A 429 -1.93 -5.70 -25.81
C ALA A 429 -3.11 -5.63 -26.78
N VAL A 430 -4.04 -4.69 -26.63
CA VAL A 430 -5.16 -4.50 -27.58
C VAL A 430 -4.69 -4.23 -29.01
N ARG A 431 -3.51 -3.62 -29.19
CA ARG A 431 -2.94 -3.35 -30.51
C ARG A 431 -2.17 -4.54 -31.10
N ARG A 432 -1.43 -5.27 -30.26
CA ARG A 432 -0.45 -6.28 -30.70
C ARG A 432 -0.90 -7.73 -30.49
N ASN A 433 -1.73 -8.00 -29.50
CA ASN A 433 -2.21 -9.34 -29.14
C ASN A 433 -3.54 -9.62 -29.85
N PRO A 434 -3.59 -10.53 -30.84
CA PRO A 434 -4.81 -10.83 -31.61
C PRO A 434 -5.99 -11.26 -30.73
N TRP A 435 -5.74 -12.00 -29.65
CA TRP A 435 -6.77 -12.50 -28.73
C TRP A 435 -7.46 -11.37 -27.93
N LEU A 436 -6.71 -10.33 -27.57
CA LEU A 436 -7.27 -9.18 -26.87
C LEU A 436 -7.86 -8.16 -27.86
N ARG A 437 -7.23 -8.00 -29.03
CA ARG A 437 -7.72 -7.17 -30.13
C ARG A 437 -9.11 -7.60 -30.60
N ALA A 438 -9.31 -8.89 -30.85
CA ALA A 438 -10.60 -9.43 -31.28
C ALA A 438 -11.71 -9.13 -30.26
N HIS A 439 -11.40 -9.25 -28.96
CA HIS A 439 -12.35 -8.91 -27.89
C HIS A 439 -12.69 -7.41 -27.86
N TYR A 440 -11.69 -6.56 -28.03
CA TYR A 440 -11.89 -5.11 -28.11
C TYR A 440 -12.77 -4.74 -29.30
N GLU A 441 -12.47 -5.25 -30.50
CA GLU A 441 -13.22 -4.99 -31.73
C GLU A 441 -14.66 -5.49 -31.62
N GLN A 442 -14.91 -6.67 -31.03
CA GLN A 442 -16.25 -7.19 -30.78
C GLN A 442 -17.07 -6.28 -29.85
N LEU A 443 -16.45 -5.77 -28.78
CA LEU A 443 -17.12 -4.83 -27.86
C LEU A 443 -17.42 -3.50 -28.55
N ARG A 444 -16.52 -3.01 -29.41
CA ARG A 444 -16.73 -1.80 -30.21
C ARG A 444 -17.87 -1.99 -31.22
N ALA A 445 -17.94 -3.14 -31.88
CA ALA A 445 -19.03 -3.50 -32.80
C ALA A 445 -20.39 -3.56 -32.07
N ARG A 446 -20.42 -4.01 -30.80
CA ARG A 446 -21.60 -3.98 -29.92
C ARG A 446 -21.95 -2.58 -29.37
N GLY A 447 -21.33 -1.51 -29.90
CA GLY A 447 -21.61 -0.13 -29.51
C GLY A 447 -20.99 0.34 -28.18
N LYS A 448 -20.09 -0.43 -27.56
CA LYS A 448 -19.43 0.01 -26.31
C LYS A 448 -18.45 1.16 -26.59
N LEU A 449 -18.42 2.15 -25.69
CA LEU A 449 -17.48 3.26 -25.76
C LEU A 449 -16.02 2.77 -25.69
N PRO A 450 -15.05 3.45 -26.33
CA PRO A 450 -13.66 2.98 -26.39
C PRO A 450 -13.04 2.70 -25.03
N LYS A 451 -13.21 3.62 -24.06
CA LYS A 451 -12.69 3.44 -22.69
C LYS A 451 -13.35 2.25 -21.97
N VAL A 452 -14.64 2.03 -22.17
CA VAL A 452 -15.37 0.89 -21.57
C VAL A 452 -14.86 -0.44 -22.14
N ALA A 453 -14.64 -0.49 -23.45
CA ALA A 453 -14.06 -1.67 -24.10
C ALA A 453 -12.63 -1.95 -23.60
N LEU A 454 -11.81 -0.93 -23.37
CA LEU A 454 -10.48 -1.08 -22.78
C LEU A 454 -10.51 -1.61 -21.34
N VAL A 455 -11.44 -1.12 -20.51
CA VAL A 455 -11.62 -1.64 -19.14
C VAL A 455 -12.03 -3.11 -19.16
N ALA A 456 -12.91 -3.51 -20.07
CA ALA A 456 -13.26 -4.92 -20.26
C ALA A 456 -12.05 -5.76 -20.76
N CYS A 457 -11.21 -5.20 -21.62
CA CYS A 457 -9.95 -5.85 -22.03
C CYS A 457 -8.96 -5.99 -20.87
N LEU A 458 -8.82 -4.98 -20.01
CA LEU A 458 -8.01 -5.07 -18.79
C LEU A 458 -8.55 -6.17 -17.86
N HIS A 459 -9.87 -6.27 -17.70
CA HIS A 459 -10.48 -7.38 -16.96
C HIS A 459 -10.10 -8.72 -17.60
N LYS A 460 -10.31 -8.89 -18.92
CA LYS A 460 -9.93 -10.12 -19.65
C LYS A 460 -8.44 -10.46 -19.48
N LEU A 461 -7.56 -9.47 -19.48
CA LEU A 461 -6.13 -9.64 -19.23
C LEU A 461 -5.83 -10.14 -17.80
N LEU A 462 -6.54 -9.64 -16.79
CA LEU A 462 -6.43 -10.14 -15.41
C LEU A 462 -6.88 -11.60 -15.26
N LEU A 463 -7.90 -12.03 -16.01
CA LEU A 463 -8.27 -13.44 -16.07
C LEU A 463 -7.15 -14.30 -16.67
N ALA A 464 -6.46 -13.82 -17.71
CA ALA A 464 -5.31 -14.52 -18.28
C ALA A 464 -4.14 -14.61 -17.30
N ILE A 465 -3.79 -13.51 -16.62
CA ILE A 465 -2.76 -13.47 -15.56
C ILE A 465 -3.08 -14.52 -14.48
N TYR A 466 -4.33 -14.54 -14.00
CA TYR A 466 -4.78 -15.51 -13.01
C TYR A 466 -4.68 -16.95 -13.52
N SER A 467 -5.10 -17.20 -14.77
CA SER A 467 -5.06 -18.54 -15.38
C SER A 467 -3.62 -19.07 -15.50
N VAL A 468 -2.69 -18.25 -16.00
CA VAL A 468 -1.26 -18.58 -16.10
C VAL A 468 -0.69 -18.89 -14.72
N ALA A 469 -0.96 -18.03 -13.73
CA ALA A 469 -0.50 -18.24 -12.38
C ALA A 469 -1.07 -19.53 -11.77
N LYS A 470 -2.38 -19.78 -11.91
CA LYS A 470 -3.05 -20.95 -11.34
C LYS A 470 -2.59 -22.28 -11.95
N HIS A 471 -2.39 -22.32 -13.26
CA HIS A 471 -2.05 -23.55 -13.97
C HIS A 471 -0.54 -23.77 -14.14
N ARG A 472 0.29 -22.77 -13.82
CA ARG A 472 1.76 -22.80 -13.96
C ARG A 472 2.21 -23.20 -15.37
N ARG A 473 1.50 -22.70 -16.38
CA ARG A 473 1.76 -22.98 -17.80
C ARG A 473 1.84 -21.68 -18.59
N PRO A 474 2.65 -21.63 -19.66
CA PRO A 474 2.67 -20.49 -20.57
C PRO A 474 1.28 -20.13 -21.08
N PHE A 475 1.05 -18.85 -21.34
CA PHE A 475 -0.20 -18.38 -21.91
C PHE A 475 -0.38 -18.95 -23.32
N VAL A 476 -1.51 -19.61 -23.54
CA VAL A 476 -1.94 -20.07 -24.86
C VAL A 476 -3.24 -19.34 -25.19
N PRO A 477 -3.25 -18.43 -26.18
CA PRO A 477 -4.47 -17.73 -26.57
C PRO A 477 -5.44 -18.71 -27.21
N ASN A 478 -6.63 -18.89 -26.64
CA ASN A 478 -7.70 -19.57 -27.34
C ASN A 478 -8.34 -18.61 -28.35
N LEU A 479 -8.00 -18.78 -29.64
CA LEU A 479 -8.47 -17.96 -30.75
C LEU A 479 -9.80 -18.45 -31.34
N THR A 480 -10.53 -19.37 -30.69
CA THR A 480 -11.82 -19.87 -31.19
C THR A 480 -12.76 -18.72 -31.54
N ALA A 481 -13.29 -18.78 -32.78
CA ALA A 481 -14.28 -17.85 -33.31
C ALA A 481 -15.46 -17.71 -32.33
N PRO A 482 -16.01 -16.50 -32.18
CA PRO A 482 -16.97 -16.22 -31.12
C PRO A 482 -18.24 -17.05 -31.28
N ASP A 483 -18.57 -17.79 -30.22
CA ASP A 483 -19.86 -18.44 -30.04
C ASP A 483 -20.94 -17.33 -30.02
N THR A 484 -21.89 -17.44 -30.93
CA THR A 484 -23.01 -16.51 -31.10
C THR A 484 -24.07 -16.85 -30.05
N ARG A 485 -23.89 -16.38 -28.81
CA ARG A 485 -24.94 -16.40 -27.79
C ARG A 485 -25.01 -15.07 -27.04
#